data_AF-A0A6G3Z7C7-F1
#
_entry.id   AF-A0A6G3Z7C7-F1
#
_cell.length_a   1.000
_cell.length_b   1.000
_cell.length_c   1.000
_cell.angle_alpha   90.00
_cell.angle_beta   90.00
_cell.angle_gamma   90.00
#
_symmetry.space_group_name_H-M   'P 1'
#
loop_
_entity.id
_entity.type
_entity.pdbx_description
1 polymer ?
#
loop_
_entity_poly.entity_id
_entity_poly.type
_entity_poly.pdbx_seq_one_letter_code
_entity_poly.pdbx_strand_id
1 'polypeptide(L)' 'MRIQSNHSSVIVIGAGFGGMQATQSLARSGADVLLIDRNNYNTFVPLLYQVAAAQIAPDMI' A
#
# COMPACT_ATOMS: atom_id res chain seq x y z
N MET A 1 10.89 -13.77 -13.08
CA MET A 1 11.57 -12.58 -12.52
C MET A 1 12.46 -13.06 -11.38
N ARG A 2 13.79 -13.02 -11.54
CA ARG A 2 14.74 -13.43 -10.49
C ARG A 2 15.14 -12.18 -9.72
N ILE A 3 14.77 -12.12 -8.44
CA ILE A 3 15.26 -11.09 -7.52
C ILE A 3 16.61 -11.61 -7.02
N GLN A 4 17.70 -11.02 -7.51
CA GLN A 4 19.07 -11.29 -7.05
C GLN A 4 19.67 -9.96 -6.62
N SER A 5 19.58 -9.68 -5.33
CA SER A 5 20.33 -8.65 -4.63
C SER A 5 20.87 -9.27 -3.34
N ASN A 6 22.02 -8.79 -2.84
CA ASN A 6 22.61 -9.24 -1.58
C ASN A 6 21.84 -8.71 -0.34
N HIS A 7 20.60 -8.26 -0.58
CA HIS A 7 19.69 -7.59 0.34
C HIS A 7 18.45 -8.47 0.49
N SER A 8 17.84 -8.50 1.68
CA SER A 8 16.63 -9.28 1.93
C SER A 8 15.51 -8.88 0.96
N SER A 9 15.12 -9.78 0.06
CA SER A 9 14.02 -9.58 -0.87
C SER A 9 12.69 -9.85 -0.17
N VAL A 10 11.75 -8.91 -0.21
CA VAL A 10 10.45 -9.01 0.46
C VAL A 10 9.33 -8.69 -0.53
N ILE A 11 8.29 -9.52 -0.55
CA ILE A 11 7.06 -9.24 -1.29
C ILE A 11 5.97 -8.87 -0.28
N VAL A 12 5.35 -7.71 -0.47
CA VAL A 12 4.19 -7.26 0.30
C VAL A 12 2.96 -7.36 -0.60
N ILE A 13 1.92 -8.05 -0.13
CA ILE A 13 0.65 -8.19 -0.86
C ILE A 13 -0.43 -7.38 -0.14
N GLY A 14 -1.05 -6.46 -0.86
CA GLY A 14 -2.01 -5.51 -0.32
C GLY A 14 -1.36 -4.16 -0.02
N ALA A 15 -1.89 -3.08 -0.61
CA ALA A 15 -1.41 -1.71 -0.39
C ALA A 15 -1.96 -1.16 0.93
N GLY A 16 -3.26 -1.07 1.19
CA GLY A 16 -3.87 -0.72 2.49
C GLY A 16 -3.11 0.28 3.42
N PHE A 17 -3.40 0.24 4.72
CA PHE A 17 -2.62 1.02 5.71
C PHE A 17 -1.37 0.26 6.15
N GLY A 18 -1.56 -1.01 6.54
CA GLY A 18 -0.46 -1.85 7.02
C GLY A 18 0.54 -2.21 5.92
N GLY A 19 0.06 -2.47 4.70
CA GLY A 19 0.92 -2.84 3.56
C GLY A 19 1.86 -1.71 3.15
N MET A 20 1.34 -0.49 3.00
CA MET A 20 2.13 0.71 2.72
C MET A 20 3.11 1.03 3.85
N GLN A 21 2.69 0.91 5.11
CA GLN A 21 3.59 1.17 6.24
C GLN A 21 4.71 0.12 6.32
N ALA A 22 4.39 -1.16 6.17
CA ALA A 22 5.36 -2.25 6.16
C ALA A 22 6.35 -2.08 4.99
N THR A 23 5.84 -1.81 3.78
CA THR A 23 6.66 -1.56 2.59
C THR A 23 7.64 -0.42 2.83
N GLN A 24 7.18 0.73 3.34
CA GLN A 24 8.04 1.88 3.64
C GLN A 24 9.09 1.55 4.71
N SER A 25 8.71 0.89 5.80
CA SER A 25 9.63 0.54 6.87
C SER A 25 10.72 -0.43 6.40
N LEU A 26 10.34 -1.46 5.62
CA LEU A 26 11.27 -2.46 5.08
C LEU A 26 12.20 -1.86 4.01
N ALA A 27 11.68 -1.01 3.12
CA ALA A 27 12.51 -0.30 2.16
C ALA A 27 13.53 0.60 2.86
N ARG A 28 13.13 1.29 3.94
CA ARG A 28 14.04 2.11 4.77
C ARG A 28 15.08 1.29 5.52
N SER A 29 14.81 0.02 5.83
CA SER A 29 15.80 -0.90 6.41
C SER A 29 16.75 -1.52 5.37
N GLY A 30 16.66 -1.12 4.10
CA GLY A 30 17.51 -1.60 3.02
C GLY A 30 17.05 -2.92 2.39
N ALA A 31 15.83 -3.38 2.65
CA ALA A 31 15.26 -4.52 1.95
C ALA A 31 14.88 -4.14 0.51
N ASP A 32 14.95 -5.11 -0.41
CA ASP A 32 14.43 -5.00 -1.76
C ASP A 32 12.95 -5.40 -1.74
N VAL A 33 12.05 -4.42 -1.80
CA VAL A 33 10.62 -4.64 -1.54
C VAL A 33 9.79 -4.51 -2.82
N LEU A 34 9.05 -5.56 -3.15
CA LEU A 34 8.02 -5.55 -4.19
C LEU A 34 6.64 -5.49 -3.54
N LEU A 35 5.95 -4.37 -3.69
CA LEU A 35 4.54 -4.21 -3.28
C LEU A 35 3.62 -4.56 -4.45
N ILE A 36 2.66 -5.44 -4.20
CA ILE A 36 1.62 -5.82 -5.16
C ILE A 36 0.25 -5.55 -4.54
N ASP A 37 -0.53 -4.70 -5.20
CA ASP A 37 -1.95 -4.54 -4.93
C ASP A 37 -2.73 -4.55 -6.25
N ARG A 38 -4.01 -4.89 -6.18
CA ARG A 38 -4.92 -4.86 -7.32
C ARG A 38 -5.22 -3.42 -7.76
N ASN A 39 -5.22 -2.49 -6.82
CA ASN A 39 -5.56 -1.09 -6.98
C ASN A 39 -4.31 -0.23 -6.72
N ASN A 40 -4.21 0.92 -7.39
CA ASN A 40 -3.13 1.89 -7.21
C ASN A 40 -3.46 2.98 -6.17
N TYR A 41 -4.43 2.73 -5.28
CA TYR A 41 -4.89 3.66 -4.26
C TYR A 41 -5.16 2.93 -2.95
N ASN A 42 -5.14 3.68 -1.84
CA ASN A 42 -5.52 3.20 -0.53
C ASN A 42 -6.81 3.89 -0.12
N THR A 43 -7.84 3.15 0.27
CA THR A 43 -9.12 3.72 0.70
C THR A 43 -9.19 3.81 2.21
N PHE A 44 -9.48 4.99 2.72
CA PHE A 44 -9.86 5.19 4.11
C PHE A 44 -11.33 4.80 4.31
N VAL A 45 -11.53 3.48 4.47
CA VAL A 45 -12.84 2.82 4.69
C VAL A 45 -13.75 3.56 5.69
N PRO A 46 -13.25 4.13 6.80
CA PRO A 46 -14.09 4.89 7.73
C PRO A 46 -14.85 6.07 7.13
N LEU A 47 -14.39 6.68 6.03
CA LEU A 47 -15.07 7.80 5.37
C LEU A 47 -15.86 7.40 4.11
N LEU A 48 -15.94 6.11 3.77
CA LEU A 48 -16.71 5.66 2.59
C LEU A 48 -18.18 6.05 2.65
N TYR A 49 -18.76 6.12 3.85
CA TYR A 49 -20.16 6.54 4.01
C TYR A 49 -20.36 8.00 3.57
N GLN A 50 -19.36 8.87 3.75
CA GLN A 50 -19.45 10.27 3.33
C GLN A 50 -19.40 10.39 1.81
N VAL A 51 -18.65 9.53 1.13
CA VAL A 51 -18.69 9.42 -0.35
C VAL A 51 -20.06 8.92 -0.80
N ALA A 52 -20.59 7.87 -0.17
CA ALA A 52 -21.91 7.33 -0.49
C ALA A 52 -23.05 8.35 -0.27
N ALA A 53 -22.90 9.22 0.73
CA ALA A 53 -23.82 10.31 1.05
C ALA A 53 -23.56 11.61 0.25
N ALA A 54 -22.66 11.58 -0.76
CA ALA A 54 -22.25 12.72 -1.58
C ALA A 54 -21.73 13.93 -0.77
N GLN A 55 -21.21 13.70 0.43
CA GLN A 55 -20.63 14.75 1.29
C GLN A 55 -19.18 15.09 0.90
N ILE A 56 -18.44 14.12 0.37
CA ILE A 56 -17.05 14.30 -0.08
C ILE A 56 -16.83 13.54 -1.40
N ALA A 57 -15.85 13.99 -2.18
CA ALA A 57 -15.44 13.30 -3.40
C ALA A 57 -14.54 12.08 -3.10
N PRO A 58 -14.54 11.03 -3.94
CA PRO A 58 -13.76 9.80 -3.70
C PRO A 58 -12.25 10.00 -3.61
N ASP A 59 -11.70 11.01 -4.28
CA ASP A 59 -10.27 11.36 -4.26
C ASP A 59 -9.80 11.98 -2.93
N MET A 60 -10.75 12.27 -2.04
CA MET A 60 -10.49 12.79 -0.70
C MET A 60 -10.27 11.69 0.35
N ILE A 61 -10.36 10.39 -0.02
CA ILE A 61 -10.28 9.25 0.93
C ILE A 61 -9.40 8.08 0.47
#